data_AF-A0AAW4KP12-F1
#
_entry.id   AF-A0AAW4KP12-F1
#
_cell.length_a   1.000
_cell.length_b   1.000
_cell.length_c   1.000
_cell.angle_alpha   90.00
_cell.angle_beta   90.00
_cell.angle_gamma   90.00
#
_symmetry.space_group_name_H-M   'P 1'
#
loop_
_entity.id
_entity.type
_entity.pdbx_description
1 polymer ?
#
loop_
_entity_poly.entity_id
_entity_poly.type
_entity_poly.pdbx_seq_one_letter_code
_entity_poly.pdbx_strand_id
1 'polypeptide(L)' 'MGRPVGVVIDQQGDLLVADDVGNKVWRVSAAK' A
#
# COMPACT_ATOMS: atom_id res chain seq x y z
N MET A 1 0.78 12.79 6.25
CA MET A 1 0.27 11.61 5.49
C MET A 1 0.51 11.89 4.03
N GLY A 2 1.29 11.05 3.33
CA GLY A 2 1.52 11.22 1.88
C GLY A 2 0.29 10.84 1.07
N ARG A 3 0.22 11.26 -0.20
CA ARG A 3 -0.87 10.84 -1.10
C ARG A 3 -0.48 9.52 -1.77
N PRO A 4 -1.43 8.60 -2.03
CA PRO A 4 -1.15 7.40 -2.81
C PRO A 4 -0.68 7.79 -4.22
N VAL A 5 0.46 7.25 -4.65
CA VAL A 5 0.97 7.43 -6.02
C VAL A 5 1.09 6.13 -6.80
N GLY A 6 1.00 4.99 -6.12
CA GLY A 6 0.92 3.67 -6.73
C GLY A 6 0.12 2.72 -5.85
N VAL A 7 -0.69 1.88 -6.49
CA VAL A 7 -1.51 0.87 -5.82
C VAL A 7 -1.43 -0.44 -6.60
N VAL A 8 -1.06 -1.53 -5.92
CA VAL A 8 -0.96 -2.88 -6.51
C VAL A 8 -1.46 -3.93 -5.53
N ILE A 9 -1.87 -5.09 -6.06
CA ILE A 9 -2.17 -6.29 -5.27
C ILE A 9 -0.93 -7.19 -5.25
N ASP A 10 -0.53 -7.64 -4.07
CA ASP A 10 0.57 -8.60 -3.95
C ASP A 10 0.13 -10.05 -4.22
N GLN A 11 1.08 -10.98 -4.20
CA GLN A 11 0.80 -12.39 -4.46
C GLN A 11 -0.05 -13.06 -3.35
N GLN A 12 -0.14 -12.43 -2.18
CA GLN A 12 -0.95 -12.90 -1.07
C GLN A 12 -2.38 -12.33 -1.12
N GLY A 13 -2.64 -11.37 -2.02
CA GLY A 13 -3.92 -10.71 -2.18
C GLY A 13 -4.07 -9.43 -1.36
N ASP A 14 -3.01 -8.96 -0.71
CA ASP A 14 -3.03 -7.72 0.08
C ASP A 14 -2.84 -6.48 -0.80
N LEU A 15 -3.36 -5.33 -0.32
CA LEU A 15 -3.20 -4.05 -0.99
C LEU A 15 -1.89 -3.39 -0.56
N LEU A 16 -1.01 -3.11 -1.53
CA LEU A 16 0.19 -2.30 -1.32
C LEU A 16 -0.04 -0.87 -1.81
N VAL A 17 0.25 0.10 -0.93
CA VAL A 17 0.09 1.54 -1.22
C VAL A 17 1.44 2.22 -1.07
N ALA A 18 1.95 2.77 -2.18
CA ALA A 18 3.14 3.62 -2.18
C ALA A 18 2.75 5.09 -1.97
N ASP A 19 3.42 5.76 -1.04
CA ASP A 19 3.27 7.20 -0.80
C ASP A 19 4.43 8.02 -1.38
N ASP A 20 4.16 9.29 -1.72
CA ASP A 20 5.12 10.19 -2.35
C ASP A 20 5.95 11.05 -1.39
N VAL A 21 5.49 11.22 -0.15
CA VAL A 21 6.16 12.07 0.86
C VAL A 21 7.08 11.25 1.76
N GLY A 22 6.69 10.02 2.12
CA GLY A 22 7.40 9.20 3.08
C GLY A 22 8.40 8.24 2.44
N ASN A 23 8.32 8.02 1.12
CA ASN A 23 9.01 6.92 0.42
C ASN A 23 8.72 5.57 1.10
N LYS A 24 7.48 5.40 1.59
CA LYS A 24 7.04 4.19 2.29
C LYS A 24 6.04 3.42 1.46
N VAL A 25 6.02 2.11 1.69
CA VAL A 25 4.98 1.20 1.21
C VAL A 25 4.23 0.65 2.42
N TRP A 26 2.93 0.87 2.45
CA TRP A 26 2.04 0.35 3.47
C TRP A 26 1.30 -0.87 2.92
N ARG A 27 1.19 -1.93 3.71
CA ARG A 27 0.39 -3.11 3.39
C ARG A 27 -0.91 -3.08 4.18
N VAL A 28 -2.02 -3.23 3.49
CA VAL A 28 -3.36 -3.35 4.08
C VAL A 28 -3.86 -4.76 3.81
N SER A 29 -4.01 -5.54 4.88
CA SER A 29 -4.57 -6.89 4.83
C SER A 29 -6.02 -6.85 5.33
N ALA A 30 -6.87 -7.72 4.78
CA ALA A 30 -8.23 -7.88 5.28
C ALA A 30 -8.20 -8.38 6.74
N ALA A 31 -9.08 -7.83 7.57
CA ALA A 31 -9.36 -8.44 8.87
C ALA A 31 -10.11 -9.77 8.65
N LYS A 32 -9.88 -10.71 9.56
CA LYS A 32 -10.60 -11.99 9.57
C LYS A 32 -12.08 -11.81 9.92
#